data_AF-A0A2K9K483-F1
#
_entry.id   AF-A0A2K9K483-F1
#
_cell.length_a   1.000
_cell.length_b   1.000
_cell.length_c   1.000
_cell.angle_alpha   90.00
_cell.angle_beta   90.00
_cell.angle_gamma   90.00
#
_symmetry.space_group_name_H-M   'P 1'
#
loop_
_entity.id
_entity.type
_entity.pdbx_description
1 polymer ?
#
loop_
_entity_poly.entity_id
_entity_poly.type
_entity_poly.pdbx_seq_one_letter_code
_entity_poly.pdbx_strand_id
1 'polypeptide(L)'
;MPISYGFDEYTQPMLLSHGITSISDARVYWQRGQLDTWQKLQADGVLKMRASLGLWAYPEASDESQIRALKSFHNTTPNSLLEVDQIKFYMDGILVNTTAAMKEPYKVDWLKLDGNRGVNYFTQARLEKYIKVLEPSGFDFNIHAVGDRGIHEALNAIEAASKGVARHRLTHVEVVDPEDYKRFSALGVIADAQVAGEFTQPHHWQEMQPLLGRERADHLVPIKSLSENGAMLTLSSDWNVSTLNPFISIANAITRQPEATH
;
A
#
# COMPACT_ATOMS: atom_id res chain seq x y z
N MET A 1 -5.38 -31.81 2.43
CA MET A 1 -3.97 -31.60 2.06
C MET A 1 -3.46 -30.40 2.86
N PRO A 2 -2.27 -30.44 3.49
CA PRO A 2 -1.82 -29.33 4.33
C PRO A 2 -1.44 -28.15 3.42
N ILE A 3 -2.07 -26.99 3.65
CA ILE A 3 -1.88 -25.75 2.88
C ILE A 3 -0.47 -25.14 3.12
N SER A 4 0.28 -25.64 4.12
CA SER A 4 1.56 -25.08 4.57
C SER A 4 2.78 -25.37 3.68
N TYR A 5 2.71 -26.31 2.74
CA TYR A 5 3.88 -26.68 1.92
C TYR A 5 4.31 -25.58 0.94
N GLY A 6 3.37 -24.82 0.35
CA GLY A 6 3.70 -23.82 -0.66
C GLY A 6 4.63 -22.70 -0.16
N PHE A 7 4.33 -22.14 1.02
CA PHE A 7 5.13 -21.06 1.56
C PHE A 7 6.50 -21.53 2.06
N ASP A 8 6.57 -22.60 2.85
CA ASP A 8 7.84 -23.08 3.41
C ASP A 8 8.77 -23.71 2.36
N GLU A 9 8.23 -24.44 1.37
CA GLU A 9 9.05 -25.12 0.36
C GLU A 9 9.45 -24.22 -0.82
N TYR A 10 8.66 -23.18 -1.14
CA TYR A 10 8.88 -22.37 -2.34
C TYR A 10 9.05 -20.88 -2.04
N THR A 11 8.03 -20.23 -1.46
CA THR A 11 8.03 -18.76 -1.30
C THR A 11 9.13 -18.27 -0.36
N GLN A 12 9.23 -18.82 0.84
CA GLN A 12 10.21 -18.41 1.83
C GLN A 12 11.66 -18.68 1.37
N PRO A 13 12.02 -19.87 0.84
CA PRO A 13 13.34 -20.09 0.27
C PRO A 13 13.69 -19.11 -0.86
N MET A 14 12.72 -18.80 -1.73
CA MET A 14 12.90 -17.81 -2.80
C MET A 14 13.21 -16.42 -2.23
N LEU A 15 12.43 -15.94 -1.27
CA LEU A 15 12.66 -14.64 -0.61
C LEU A 15 14.03 -14.60 0.10
N LEU A 16 14.36 -15.65 0.85
CA LEU A 16 15.64 -15.77 1.57
C LEU A 16 16.84 -15.81 0.61
N SER A 17 16.71 -16.48 -0.55
CA SER A 17 17.77 -16.51 -1.56
C SER A 17 18.08 -15.15 -2.18
N HIS A 18 17.15 -14.18 -2.05
CA HIS A 18 17.34 -12.79 -2.45
C HIS A 18 17.71 -11.87 -1.26
N GLY A 19 18.03 -12.45 -0.10
CA GLY A 19 18.40 -11.71 1.11
C GLY A 19 17.23 -11.05 1.84
N ILE A 20 15.98 -11.38 1.48
CA ILE A 20 14.78 -10.81 2.12
C ILE A 20 14.48 -11.61 3.39
N THR A 21 14.81 -11.04 4.55
CA THR A 21 14.62 -11.66 5.87
C THR A 21 13.37 -11.18 6.61
N SER A 22 12.66 -10.19 6.05
CA SER A 22 11.44 -9.62 6.61
C SER A 22 10.49 -9.24 5.47
N ILE A 23 9.20 -9.54 5.63
CA ILE A 23 8.14 -9.08 4.71
C ILE A 23 7.01 -8.44 5.47
N SER A 24 6.28 -7.59 4.75
CA SER A 24 4.90 -7.30 5.06
C SER A 24 4.01 -8.05 4.08
N ASP A 25 3.24 -9.03 4.56
CA ASP A 25 2.17 -9.61 3.76
C ASP A 25 0.99 -8.64 3.80
N ALA A 26 0.93 -7.81 2.78
CA ALA A 26 0.07 -6.65 2.78
C ALA A 26 -1.41 -7.00 2.62
N ARG A 27 -1.85 -8.21 2.27
CA ARG A 27 -3.30 -8.47 2.13
C ARG A 27 -3.66 -9.89 2.55
N VAL A 28 -3.74 -10.10 3.85
CA VAL A 28 -4.22 -11.34 4.45
C VAL A 28 -5.74 -11.38 4.43
N TYR A 29 -6.30 -12.29 3.62
CA TYR A 29 -7.73 -12.56 3.55
C TYR A 29 -8.18 -13.39 4.75
N TRP A 30 -8.31 -12.76 5.91
CA TRP A 30 -8.65 -13.46 7.17
C TRP A 30 -10.04 -14.13 7.15
N GLN A 31 -11.01 -13.60 6.42
CA GLN A 31 -12.32 -14.28 6.23
C GLN A 31 -12.24 -15.53 5.34
N ARG A 32 -11.08 -15.79 4.70
CA ARG A 32 -10.82 -16.92 3.81
C ARG A 32 -9.74 -17.86 4.37
N GLY A 33 -9.45 -17.80 5.67
CA GLY A 33 -8.52 -18.71 6.36
C GLY A 33 -7.03 -18.46 6.12
N GLN A 34 -6.64 -17.33 5.50
CA GLN A 34 -5.22 -17.03 5.29
C GLN A 34 -4.48 -16.72 6.60
N LEU A 35 -5.16 -16.09 7.57
CA LEU A 35 -4.57 -15.86 8.90
C LEU A 35 -4.26 -17.19 9.61
N ASP A 36 -5.19 -18.16 9.54
CA ASP A 36 -5.00 -19.49 10.12
C ASP A 36 -3.80 -20.22 9.50
N THR A 37 -3.57 -20.00 8.20
CA THR A 37 -2.40 -20.55 7.49
C THR A 37 -1.10 -20.01 8.07
N TRP A 38 -1.00 -18.69 8.27
CA TRP A 38 0.16 -18.06 8.90
C TRP A 38 0.37 -18.51 10.34
N GLN A 39 -0.70 -18.58 11.13
CA GLN A 39 -0.64 -19.06 12.51
C GLN A 39 -0.17 -20.52 12.57
N LYS A 40 -0.60 -21.36 11.61
CA LYS A 40 -0.11 -22.73 11.50
C LYS A 40 1.38 -22.81 11.14
N LEU A 41 1.87 -21.99 10.21
CA LEU A 41 3.31 -21.94 9.89
C LEU A 41 4.15 -21.57 11.12
N GLN A 42 3.67 -20.64 11.94
CA GLN A 42 4.32 -20.30 13.20
C GLN A 42 4.26 -21.45 14.21
N ALA A 43 3.09 -22.06 14.41
CA ALA A 43 2.90 -23.16 15.36
C ALA A 43 3.71 -24.41 15.00
N ASP A 44 3.87 -24.68 13.69
CA ASP A 44 4.68 -25.78 13.17
C ASP A 44 6.20 -25.48 13.24
N GLY A 45 6.59 -24.24 13.58
CA GLY A 45 7.99 -23.84 13.74
C GLY A 45 8.78 -23.72 12.43
N VAL A 46 8.09 -23.53 11.30
CA VAL A 46 8.72 -23.53 9.95
C VAL A 46 9.02 -22.14 9.39
N LEU A 47 8.58 -21.07 10.08
CA LEU A 47 8.95 -19.70 9.71
C LEU A 47 10.44 -19.46 9.98
N LYS A 48 11.15 -18.96 8.97
CA LYS A 48 12.60 -18.66 8.97
C LYS A 48 12.88 -17.17 8.73
N MET A 49 11.83 -16.37 8.57
CA MET A 49 11.89 -14.93 8.30
C MET A 49 10.77 -14.22 9.06
N ARG A 50 10.90 -12.90 9.26
CA ARG A 50 9.83 -12.11 9.90
C ARG A 50 8.72 -11.80 8.91
N ALA A 51 7.47 -11.92 9.36
CA ALA A 51 6.29 -11.58 8.61
C ALA A 51 5.37 -10.70 9.47
N SER A 52 5.17 -9.47 9.02
CA SER A 52 4.16 -8.54 9.55
C SER A 52 2.91 -8.63 8.65
N LEU A 53 1.78 -9.00 9.23
CA LEU A 53 0.55 -9.29 8.49
C LEU A 53 -0.39 -8.09 8.44
N GLY A 54 -0.72 -7.66 7.23
CA GLY A 54 -1.77 -6.70 6.92
C GLY A 54 -3.12 -7.39 6.75
N LEU A 55 -3.98 -7.31 7.76
CA LEU A 55 -5.33 -7.84 7.68
C LEU A 55 -6.19 -6.97 6.77
N TRP A 56 -6.80 -7.57 5.73
CA TRP A 56 -7.62 -6.80 4.79
C TRP A 56 -8.89 -6.25 5.46
N ALA A 57 -9.13 -4.95 5.30
CA ALA A 57 -10.42 -4.34 5.57
C ALA A 57 -11.32 -4.45 4.32
N TYR A 58 -12.42 -5.18 4.47
CA TYR A 58 -13.40 -5.46 3.42
C TYR A 58 -14.36 -4.26 3.29
N PRO A 59 -14.47 -3.62 2.11
CA PRO A 59 -15.35 -2.47 1.89
C PRO A 59 -16.82 -2.76 2.23
N GLU A 60 -17.33 -3.93 1.83
CA GLU A 60 -18.75 -4.26 1.99
C GLU A 60 -19.11 -4.83 3.38
N ALA A 61 -18.13 -5.03 4.26
CA ALA A 61 -18.39 -5.56 5.59
C ALA A 61 -18.97 -4.49 6.53
N SER A 62 -19.82 -4.92 7.47
CA SER A 62 -20.26 -4.06 8.56
C SER A 62 -19.06 -3.61 9.40
N ASP A 63 -18.97 -2.30 9.65
CA ASP A 63 -17.87 -1.72 10.42
C ASP A 63 -17.76 -2.32 11.81
N GLU A 64 -18.89 -2.52 12.49
CA GLU A 64 -18.86 -2.98 13.88
C GLU A 64 -18.29 -4.39 14.00
N SER A 65 -18.76 -5.31 13.15
CA SER A 65 -18.28 -6.69 13.18
C SER A 65 -16.83 -6.80 12.70
N GLN A 66 -16.49 -6.06 11.64
CA GLN A 66 -15.14 -6.04 11.09
C GLN A 66 -14.12 -5.46 12.08
N ILE A 67 -14.39 -4.30 12.66
CA ILE A 67 -13.47 -3.68 13.64
C ILE A 67 -13.28 -4.59 14.85
N ARG A 68 -14.36 -5.21 15.35
CA ARG A 68 -14.29 -6.17 16.47
C ARG A 68 -13.41 -7.37 16.12
N ALA A 69 -13.57 -7.95 14.92
CA ALA A 69 -12.77 -9.06 14.45
C ALA A 69 -11.29 -8.67 14.30
N LEU A 70 -10.99 -7.59 13.56
CA LEU A 70 -9.63 -7.08 13.36
C LEU A 70 -8.91 -6.86 14.70
N LYS A 71 -9.59 -6.21 15.65
CA LYS A 71 -9.03 -5.97 16.99
C LYS A 71 -8.72 -7.27 17.74
N SER A 72 -9.54 -8.30 17.59
CA SER A 72 -9.31 -9.61 18.24
C SER A 72 -8.12 -10.37 17.66
N PHE A 73 -7.70 -10.06 16.44
CA PHE A 73 -6.58 -10.72 15.78
C PHE A 73 -5.23 -10.02 16.00
N HIS A 74 -5.22 -8.81 16.56
CA HIS A 74 -3.97 -8.11 16.87
C HIS A 74 -3.09 -8.98 17.75
N ASN A 75 -1.85 -9.22 17.31
CA ASN A 75 -0.91 -10.02 18.07
C ASN A 75 0.52 -9.63 17.73
N THR A 76 1.19 -8.99 18.68
CA THR A 76 2.63 -8.73 18.65
C THR A 76 3.24 -9.35 19.89
N THR A 77 4.26 -10.18 19.69
CA THR A 77 4.99 -10.84 20.78
C THR A 77 6.47 -10.56 20.58
N PRO A 78 7.20 -10.09 21.61
CA PRO A 78 8.64 -9.84 21.49
C PRO A 78 9.39 -11.03 20.91
N ASN A 79 10.25 -10.77 19.93
CA ASN A 79 11.05 -11.76 19.21
C ASN A 79 10.28 -12.77 18.34
N SER A 80 8.96 -12.62 18.19
CA SER A 80 8.17 -13.43 17.26
C SER A 80 8.64 -13.23 15.82
N LEU A 81 8.52 -14.28 15.00
CA LEU A 81 8.69 -14.16 13.56
C LEU A 81 7.38 -13.78 12.87
N LEU A 82 6.22 -14.04 13.48
CA LEU A 82 4.94 -13.59 12.98
C LEU A 82 4.37 -12.47 13.84
N GLU A 83 3.97 -11.38 13.21
CA GLU A 83 3.27 -10.25 13.84
C GLU A 83 1.98 -9.98 13.07
N VAL A 84 0.89 -9.75 13.81
CA VAL A 84 -0.40 -9.32 13.26
C VAL A 84 -0.64 -7.90 13.76
N ASP A 85 -0.05 -6.96 13.06
CA ASP A 85 0.15 -5.57 13.50
C ASP A 85 -0.25 -4.55 12.44
N GLN A 86 -0.74 -5.00 11.28
CA GLN A 86 -1.14 -4.11 10.19
C GLN A 86 -2.60 -4.30 9.77
N ILE A 87 -3.24 -3.20 9.41
CA ILE A 87 -4.49 -3.19 8.65
C ILE A 87 -4.17 -2.82 7.21
N LYS A 88 -4.55 -3.66 6.25
CA LYS A 88 -4.55 -3.29 4.84
C LYS A 88 -5.87 -2.69 4.45
N PHE A 89 -5.79 -1.43 4.06
CA PHE A 89 -6.90 -0.66 3.57
C PHE A 89 -6.71 -0.37 2.08
N TYR A 90 -7.79 -0.35 1.31
CA TYR A 90 -7.76 0.13 -0.07
C TYR A 90 -8.60 1.38 -0.14
N MET A 91 -7.96 2.53 -0.34
CA MET A 91 -8.66 3.79 -0.50
C MET A 91 -9.33 3.85 -1.87
N ASP A 92 -8.59 3.47 -2.92
CA ASP A 92 -9.01 3.54 -4.31
C ASP A 92 -8.49 2.35 -5.16
N GLY A 93 -8.73 2.42 -6.47
CA GLY A 93 -8.29 1.41 -7.45
C GLY A 93 -6.93 1.71 -8.08
N ILE A 94 -6.83 1.50 -9.40
CA ILE A 94 -5.59 1.67 -10.18
C ILE A 94 -5.85 2.53 -11.43
N LEU A 95 -4.81 3.20 -11.93
CA LEU A 95 -4.91 4.12 -13.08
C LEU A 95 -5.38 3.41 -14.35
N VAL A 96 -4.79 2.24 -14.64
CA VAL A 96 -5.05 1.50 -15.88
C VAL A 96 -6.50 1.07 -16.04
N ASN A 97 -7.29 0.98 -14.96
CA ASN A 97 -8.72 0.66 -15.03
C ASN A 97 -9.61 1.91 -14.85
N THR A 98 -9.04 3.11 -14.78
CA THR A 98 -9.71 4.37 -14.44
C THR A 98 -10.43 4.34 -13.08
N THR A 99 -9.95 3.51 -12.15
CA THR A 99 -10.57 3.32 -10.83
C THR A 99 -9.82 4.01 -9.69
N ALA A 100 -8.55 4.38 -9.88
CA ALA A 100 -7.84 5.23 -8.93
C ALA A 100 -8.53 6.59 -8.80
N ALA A 101 -8.58 7.11 -7.58
CA ALA A 101 -9.39 8.24 -7.20
C ALA A 101 -8.69 9.55 -7.54
N MET A 102 -9.23 10.29 -8.52
CA MET A 102 -8.58 11.47 -9.09
C MET A 102 -9.28 12.80 -8.69
N LYS A 103 -8.50 13.87 -8.52
CA LYS A 103 -9.02 15.23 -8.33
C LYS A 103 -9.65 15.76 -9.60
N GLU A 104 -9.04 15.50 -10.76
CA GLU A 104 -9.61 15.86 -12.07
C GLU A 104 -10.10 14.62 -12.83
N PRO A 105 -11.17 14.72 -13.66
CA PRO A 105 -11.67 13.59 -14.42
C PRO A 105 -10.61 12.90 -15.30
N TYR A 106 -10.78 11.59 -15.50
CA TYR A 106 -10.10 10.85 -16.56
C TYR A 106 -10.54 11.37 -17.94
N LYS A 107 -9.66 11.25 -18.93
CA LYS A 107 -9.94 11.60 -20.33
C LYS A 107 -10.85 10.59 -21.03
N VAL A 108 -11.00 9.41 -20.45
CA VAL A 108 -11.89 8.36 -20.94
C VAL A 108 -12.84 7.93 -19.83
N ASP A 109 -14.08 7.59 -20.21
CA ASP A 109 -15.10 7.12 -19.28
C ASP A 109 -15.39 5.63 -19.50
N TRP A 110 -14.55 4.77 -18.94
CA TRP A 110 -14.74 3.31 -19.00
C TRP A 110 -15.75 2.80 -17.97
N LEU A 111 -15.95 3.54 -16.88
CA LEU A 111 -16.91 3.20 -15.84
C LEU A 111 -18.34 3.64 -16.19
N LYS A 112 -18.51 4.41 -17.27
CA LYS A 112 -19.79 5.02 -17.67
C LYS A 112 -20.33 5.92 -16.56
N LEU A 113 -19.42 6.66 -15.92
CA LEU A 113 -19.69 7.65 -14.90
C LEU A 113 -19.36 9.01 -15.48
N ASP A 114 -20.36 9.89 -15.58
CA ASP A 114 -20.14 11.26 -16.07
C ASP A 114 -19.10 11.97 -15.20
N GLY A 115 -18.10 12.56 -15.85
CA GLY A 115 -16.94 13.13 -15.17
C GLY A 115 -16.17 12.11 -14.32
N ASN A 116 -15.97 10.88 -14.82
CA ASN A 116 -15.30 9.79 -14.11
C ASN A 116 -14.00 10.27 -13.43
N ARG A 117 -13.98 10.24 -12.11
CA ARG A 117 -12.83 10.57 -11.25
C ARG A 117 -12.34 9.35 -10.47
N GLY A 118 -12.61 8.15 -10.98
CA GLY A 118 -12.43 6.89 -10.27
C GLY A 118 -13.26 6.80 -9.00
N VAL A 119 -12.98 5.78 -8.19
CA VAL A 119 -13.83 5.40 -7.06
C VAL A 119 -13.01 5.29 -5.78
N ASN A 120 -13.62 5.69 -4.66
CA ASN A 120 -13.10 5.32 -3.36
C ASN A 120 -13.84 4.06 -2.89
N TYR A 121 -13.13 3.05 -2.39
CA TYR A 121 -13.77 1.87 -1.79
C TYR A 121 -14.21 2.12 -0.35
N PHE A 122 -13.61 3.12 0.29
CA PHE A 122 -14.00 3.63 1.60
C PHE A 122 -14.05 5.15 1.55
N THR A 123 -14.95 5.76 2.32
CA THR A 123 -14.94 7.21 2.48
C THR A 123 -13.82 7.63 3.44
N GLN A 124 -13.31 8.86 3.30
CA GLN A 124 -12.38 9.47 4.26
C GLN A 124 -12.84 9.29 5.72
N ALA A 125 -14.10 9.63 6.02
CA ALA A 125 -14.67 9.51 7.36
C ALA A 125 -14.68 8.06 7.88
N ARG A 126 -14.82 7.08 6.98
CA ARG A 126 -14.79 5.67 7.35
C ARG A 126 -13.35 5.22 7.63
N LEU A 127 -12.36 5.66 6.86
CA LEU A 127 -10.95 5.41 7.18
C LEU A 127 -10.56 6.06 8.53
N GLU A 128 -10.96 7.32 8.76
CA GLU A 128 -10.75 8.04 10.03
C GLU A 128 -11.29 7.24 11.23
N LYS A 129 -12.52 6.73 11.11
CA LYS A 129 -13.14 5.86 12.13
C LYS A 129 -12.29 4.62 12.43
N TYR A 130 -11.74 3.96 11.41
CA TYR A 130 -10.93 2.75 11.61
C TYR A 130 -9.62 3.08 12.30
N ILE A 131 -8.91 4.12 11.85
CA ILE A 131 -7.65 4.58 12.46
C ILE A 131 -7.89 4.88 13.94
N LYS A 132 -8.91 5.70 14.25
CA LYS A 132 -9.24 6.11 15.62
C LYS A 132 -9.49 4.94 16.58
N VAL A 133 -10.07 3.85 16.08
CA VAL A 133 -10.45 2.70 16.92
C VAL A 133 -9.35 1.62 16.98
N LEU A 134 -8.61 1.41 15.90
CA LEU A 134 -7.65 0.30 15.77
C LEU A 134 -6.22 0.71 16.11
N GLU A 135 -5.78 1.93 15.76
CA GLU A 135 -4.43 2.42 16.07
C GLU A 135 -4.09 2.29 17.58
N PRO A 136 -4.97 2.64 18.55
CA PRO A 136 -4.65 2.49 19.97
C PRO A 136 -4.43 1.05 20.43
N SER A 137 -4.78 0.07 19.60
CA SER A 137 -4.54 -1.35 19.88
C SER A 137 -3.15 -1.82 19.42
N GLY A 138 -2.40 -0.95 18.72
CA GLY A 138 -1.06 -1.24 18.19
C GLY A 138 -1.00 -1.38 16.66
N PHE A 139 -2.10 -1.17 15.94
CA PHE A 139 -2.13 -1.33 14.49
C PHE A 139 -1.49 -0.18 13.72
N ASP A 140 -0.58 -0.52 12.81
CA ASP A 140 -0.17 0.32 11.69
C ASP A 140 -1.18 0.17 10.52
N PHE A 141 -1.38 1.21 9.72
CA PHE A 141 -2.23 1.17 8.54
C PHE A 141 -1.37 1.17 7.27
N ASN A 142 -1.51 0.12 6.46
CA ASN A 142 -1.05 0.09 5.07
C ASN A 142 -2.24 0.46 4.18
N ILE A 143 -2.21 1.63 3.58
CA ILE A 143 -3.31 2.16 2.78
C ILE A 143 -2.88 2.16 1.31
N HIS A 144 -3.49 1.32 0.48
CA HIS A 144 -3.40 1.44 -0.97
C HIS A 144 -4.06 2.76 -1.39
N ALA A 145 -3.27 3.64 -1.99
CA ALA A 145 -3.71 4.94 -2.49
C ALA A 145 -2.89 5.32 -3.74
N VAL A 146 -3.53 5.31 -4.91
CA VAL A 146 -2.88 5.51 -6.21
C VAL A 146 -3.11 6.91 -6.74
N GLY A 147 -4.36 7.38 -6.74
CA GLY A 147 -4.75 8.68 -7.28
C GLY A 147 -4.62 9.81 -6.26
N ASP A 148 -4.46 11.03 -6.76
CA ASP A 148 -4.23 12.25 -5.96
C ASP A 148 -5.39 12.54 -4.98
N ARG A 149 -6.65 12.30 -5.36
CA ARG A 149 -7.79 12.41 -4.44
C ARG A 149 -7.73 11.34 -3.36
N GLY A 150 -7.44 10.10 -3.73
CA GLY A 150 -7.33 8.98 -2.78
C GLY A 150 -6.24 9.22 -1.73
N ILE A 151 -5.08 9.68 -2.18
CA ILE A 151 -3.95 10.06 -1.32
C ILE A 151 -4.33 11.22 -0.39
N HIS A 152 -4.90 12.29 -0.94
CA HIS A 152 -5.30 13.46 -0.18
C HIS A 152 -6.30 13.11 0.94
N GLU A 153 -7.33 12.33 0.61
CA GLU A 153 -8.34 11.87 1.58
C GLU A 153 -7.74 10.93 2.64
N ALA A 154 -6.80 10.04 2.26
CA ALA A 154 -6.12 9.18 3.22
C ALA A 154 -5.26 9.99 4.21
N LEU A 155 -4.53 11.00 3.73
CA LEU A 155 -3.76 11.93 4.58
C LEU A 155 -4.69 12.73 5.51
N ASN A 156 -5.84 13.21 5.01
CA ASN A 156 -6.85 13.87 5.86
C ASN A 156 -7.36 12.96 6.98
N ALA A 157 -7.63 11.69 6.68
CA ALA A 157 -8.10 10.73 7.68
C ALA A 157 -7.04 10.45 8.75
N ILE A 158 -5.76 10.34 8.34
CA ILE A 158 -4.63 10.18 9.27
C ILE A 158 -4.48 11.43 10.16
N GLU A 159 -4.47 12.62 9.56
CA GLU A 159 -4.36 13.90 10.27
C GLU A 159 -5.48 14.08 11.31
N ALA A 160 -6.70 13.65 10.99
CA ALA A 160 -7.85 13.79 11.88
C ALA A 160 -7.89 12.75 13.03
N ALA A 161 -7.40 11.53 12.80
CA ALA A 161 -7.58 10.41 13.73
C ALA A 161 -6.33 9.89 14.43
N SER A 162 -5.16 10.01 13.80
CA SER A 162 -3.93 9.39 14.31
C SER A 162 -3.39 10.13 15.52
N LYS A 163 -2.75 9.40 16.43
CA LYS A 163 -1.99 9.98 17.55
C LYS A 163 -0.51 10.19 17.21
N GLY A 164 -0.10 9.90 15.98
CA GLY A 164 1.29 10.07 15.51
C GLY A 164 2.29 9.06 16.10
N VAL A 165 1.81 7.98 16.73
CA VAL A 165 2.66 6.92 17.31
C VAL A 165 2.83 5.72 16.38
N ALA A 166 1.86 5.51 15.47
CA ALA A 166 1.86 4.43 14.51
C ALA A 166 2.61 4.83 13.23
N ARG A 167 3.16 3.83 12.54
CA ARG A 167 3.90 3.99 11.28
C ARG A 167 2.97 3.76 10.09
N HIS A 168 1.96 4.62 9.98
CA HIS A 168 1.05 4.57 8.83
C HIS A 168 1.81 4.79 7.52
N ARG A 169 1.39 4.08 6.48
CA ARG A 169 1.96 4.20 5.14
C ARG A 169 0.91 4.23 4.06
N LEU A 170 1.13 5.06 3.05
CA LEU A 170 0.39 5.01 1.79
C LEU A 170 1.25 4.22 0.79
N THR A 171 0.66 3.21 0.16
CA THR A 171 1.30 2.33 -0.82
C THR A 171 0.88 2.73 -2.23
N HIS A 172 1.80 2.60 -3.18
CA HIS A 172 1.73 3.00 -4.59
C HIS A 172 2.07 4.47 -4.82
N VAL A 173 1.30 5.40 -4.24
CA VAL A 173 1.57 6.85 -4.32
C VAL A 173 1.91 7.31 -5.74
N GLU A 174 1.14 6.85 -6.74
CA GLU A 174 1.49 7.03 -8.16
C GLU A 174 1.21 8.45 -8.64
N VAL A 175 0.05 9.03 -8.32
CA VAL A 175 -0.25 10.43 -8.65
C VAL A 175 -0.46 11.18 -7.34
N VAL A 176 0.51 12.01 -6.97
CA VAL A 176 0.47 12.79 -5.73
C VAL A 176 0.33 14.26 -6.08
N ASP A 177 -0.66 14.93 -5.48
CA ASP A 177 -0.80 16.37 -5.58
C ASP A 177 0.41 17.06 -4.92
N PRO A 178 1.04 18.07 -5.55
CA PRO A 178 2.13 18.82 -4.95
C PRO A 178 1.83 19.42 -3.56
N GLU A 179 0.57 19.75 -3.26
CA GLU A 179 0.15 20.24 -1.94
C GLU A 179 0.32 19.17 -0.85
N ASP A 180 0.26 17.89 -1.22
CA ASP A 180 0.35 16.77 -0.29
C ASP A 180 1.79 16.32 0.00
N TYR A 181 2.80 16.75 -0.79
CA TYR A 181 4.19 16.31 -0.61
C TYR A 181 4.72 16.57 0.81
N LYS A 182 4.52 17.78 1.35
CA LYS A 182 4.96 18.14 2.70
C LYS A 182 4.13 17.49 3.81
N ARG A 183 2.92 17.02 3.49
CA ARG A 183 2.04 16.41 4.48
C ARG A 183 2.53 15.04 4.92
N PHE A 184 3.19 14.28 4.03
CA PHE A 184 3.82 13.02 4.41
C PHE A 184 4.80 13.20 5.57
N SER A 185 5.72 14.17 5.48
CA SER A 185 6.68 14.44 6.55
C SER A 185 6.04 15.07 7.79
N ALA A 186 5.12 16.02 7.60
CA ALA A 186 4.42 16.68 8.71
C ALA A 186 3.58 15.70 9.56
N LEU A 187 2.98 14.69 8.93
CA LEU A 187 2.15 13.69 9.58
C LEU A 187 2.92 12.43 10.01
N GLY A 188 4.21 12.32 9.67
CA GLY A 188 5.01 11.12 9.91
C GLY A 188 4.57 9.90 9.09
N VAL A 189 3.90 10.14 7.96
CA VAL A 189 3.36 9.09 7.08
C VAL A 189 4.42 8.64 6.09
N ILE A 190 4.59 7.33 5.97
CA ILE A 190 5.56 6.71 5.07
C ILE A 190 4.97 6.65 3.65
N ALA A 191 5.73 7.12 2.67
CA ALA A 191 5.42 6.91 1.25
C ALA A 191 6.10 5.60 0.78
N ASP A 192 5.29 4.57 0.51
CA ASP A 192 5.73 3.24 0.11
C ASP A 192 5.55 3.03 -1.40
N ALA A 193 6.63 3.21 -2.16
CA ALA A 193 6.62 3.24 -3.60
C ALA A 193 7.12 1.93 -4.23
N GLN A 194 6.39 1.42 -5.22
CA GLN A 194 6.76 0.23 -5.98
C GLN A 194 7.38 0.67 -7.28
N VAL A 195 8.66 0.36 -7.45
CA VAL A 195 9.45 0.87 -8.57
C VAL A 195 10.21 -0.23 -9.30
N ALA A 196 9.94 -1.48 -8.94
CA ALA A 196 10.55 -2.66 -9.54
C ALA A 196 9.94 -2.97 -10.92
N GLY A 197 8.65 -2.67 -11.10
CA GLY A 197 7.91 -2.96 -12.33
C GLY A 197 8.27 -2.00 -13.46
N GLU A 198 8.40 -2.53 -14.67
CA GLU A 198 8.73 -1.74 -15.86
C GLU A 198 7.70 -0.64 -16.11
N PHE A 199 6.41 -0.91 -15.85
CA PHE A 199 5.31 0.05 -15.98
C PHE A 199 5.48 1.36 -15.17
N THR A 200 6.40 1.38 -14.20
CA THR A 200 6.70 2.56 -13.35
C THR A 200 7.90 3.37 -13.84
N GLN A 201 8.54 2.95 -14.93
CA GLN A 201 9.69 3.64 -15.50
C GLN A 201 9.25 4.86 -16.31
N PRO A 202 10.05 5.95 -16.34
CA PRO A 202 9.69 7.17 -17.04
C PRO A 202 9.28 7.00 -18.50
N HIS A 203 9.93 6.09 -19.24
CA HIS A 203 9.60 5.86 -20.65
C HIS A 203 8.23 5.19 -20.87
N HIS A 204 7.60 4.64 -19.82
CA HIS A 204 6.24 4.09 -19.85
C HIS A 204 5.18 5.09 -19.39
N TRP A 205 5.55 6.25 -18.84
CA TRP A 205 4.59 7.27 -18.38
C TRP A 205 3.64 7.74 -19.48
N GLN A 206 4.14 7.82 -20.71
CA GLN A 206 3.36 8.22 -21.88
C GLN A 206 2.16 7.31 -22.15
N GLU A 207 2.21 6.05 -21.69
CA GLU A 207 1.09 5.09 -21.80
C GLU A 207 -0.14 5.52 -20.98
N MET A 208 0.05 6.36 -19.94
CA MET A 208 -1.06 6.90 -19.14
C MET A 208 -1.61 8.21 -19.68
N GLN A 209 -0.96 8.86 -20.66
CA GLN A 209 -1.43 10.12 -21.24
C GLN A 209 -2.84 10.03 -21.85
N PRO A 210 -3.25 8.94 -22.53
CA PRO A 210 -4.63 8.79 -23.01
C PRO A 210 -5.66 8.77 -21.88
N LEU A 211 -5.27 8.42 -20.65
CA LEU A 211 -6.15 8.35 -19.48
C LEU A 211 -6.14 9.65 -18.66
N LEU A 212 -4.95 10.23 -18.44
CA LEU A 212 -4.75 11.35 -17.51
C LEU A 212 -4.46 12.69 -18.21
N GLY A 213 -4.01 12.66 -19.46
CA GLY A 213 -3.33 13.79 -20.08
C GLY A 213 -1.87 13.91 -19.62
N ARG A 214 -1.10 14.69 -20.37
CA ARG A 214 0.36 14.80 -20.25
C ARG A 214 0.84 15.25 -18.88
N GLU A 215 0.29 16.36 -18.38
CA GLU A 215 0.71 16.99 -17.12
C GLU A 215 0.69 16.02 -15.91
N ARG A 216 -0.30 15.13 -15.84
CA ARG A 216 -0.43 14.16 -14.74
C ARG A 216 0.31 12.86 -14.99
N ALA A 217 0.48 12.46 -16.25
CA ALA A 217 1.12 11.20 -16.63
C ALA A 217 2.66 11.30 -16.59
N ASP A 218 3.25 12.45 -16.90
CA ASP A 218 4.70 12.59 -17.04
C ASP A 218 5.43 12.70 -15.67
N HIS A 219 4.74 12.45 -14.56
CA HIS A 219 5.28 12.58 -13.18
C HIS A 219 4.83 11.45 -12.24
N LEU A 220 4.54 10.25 -12.77
CA LEU A 220 4.08 9.13 -11.94
C LEU A 220 5.14 8.66 -10.94
N VAL A 221 4.69 8.27 -9.76
CA VAL A 221 5.50 7.78 -8.64
C VAL A 221 6.59 8.79 -8.27
N PRO A 222 6.23 10.00 -7.76
CA PRO A 222 7.13 11.14 -7.60
C PRO A 222 8.05 11.01 -6.37
N ILE A 223 8.86 9.94 -6.29
CA ILE A 223 9.74 9.64 -5.13
C ILE A 223 10.75 10.76 -4.86
N LYS A 224 11.24 11.46 -5.90
CA LYS A 224 12.18 12.57 -5.72
C LYS A 224 11.51 13.76 -5.03
N SER A 225 10.33 14.17 -5.50
CA SER A 225 9.56 15.27 -4.91
C SER A 225 9.16 14.96 -3.46
N LEU A 226 8.77 13.71 -3.17
CA LEU A 226 8.49 13.25 -1.80
C LEU A 226 9.75 13.32 -0.92
N SER A 227 10.90 12.84 -1.41
CA SER A 227 12.17 12.89 -0.69
C SER A 227 12.62 14.33 -0.40
N GLU A 228 12.55 15.23 -1.38
CA GLU A 228 12.94 16.64 -1.24
C GLU A 228 12.03 17.41 -0.28
N ASN A 229 10.80 16.94 -0.06
CA ASN A 229 9.87 17.47 0.95
C ASN A 229 9.95 16.73 2.29
N GLY A 230 10.98 15.90 2.49
CA GLY A 230 11.31 15.25 3.75
C GLY A 230 10.46 14.02 4.10
N ALA A 231 9.70 13.48 3.16
CA ALA A 231 8.91 12.27 3.39
C ALA A 231 9.83 11.08 3.69
N MET A 232 9.43 10.22 4.64
CA MET A 232 10.05 8.91 4.80
C MET A 232 9.63 8.02 3.62
N LEU A 233 10.62 7.49 2.90
CA LEU A 233 10.38 6.64 1.74
C LEU A 233 10.70 5.18 2.07
N THR A 234 9.82 4.28 1.65
CA THR A 234 10.13 2.86 1.52
C THR A 234 9.96 2.42 0.09
N LEU A 235 10.77 1.45 -0.34
CA LEU A 235 10.60 0.76 -1.60
C LEU A 235 10.10 -0.65 -1.32
N SER A 236 9.08 -1.07 -2.04
CA SER A 236 8.58 -2.46 -2.00
C SER A 236 8.29 -2.95 -3.42
N SER A 237 8.07 -4.25 -3.60
CA SER A 237 7.89 -4.86 -4.92
C SER A 237 6.43 -5.04 -5.33
N ASP A 238 5.50 -5.07 -4.36
CA ASP A 238 4.14 -5.60 -4.55
C ASP A 238 4.16 -6.96 -5.26
N TRP A 239 5.11 -7.81 -4.86
CA TRP A 239 5.25 -9.15 -5.43
C TRP A 239 3.96 -9.95 -5.18
N ASN A 240 3.38 -10.60 -6.19
CA ASN A 240 4.00 -10.98 -7.47
C ASN A 240 3.64 -10.14 -8.71
N VAL A 241 3.22 -8.89 -8.54
CA VAL A 241 3.02 -7.94 -9.67
C VAL A 241 4.36 -7.59 -10.33
N SER A 242 5.37 -7.27 -9.53
CA SER A 242 6.73 -7.00 -10.01
C SER A 242 7.74 -7.99 -9.44
N THR A 243 8.97 -7.96 -9.97
CA THR A 243 10.10 -8.74 -9.44
C THR A 243 10.34 -8.44 -7.96
N LEU A 244 10.64 -9.49 -7.19
CA LEU A 244 11.01 -9.35 -5.78
C LEU A 244 12.47 -8.94 -5.58
N ASN A 245 13.30 -8.92 -6.63
CA ASN A 245 14.72 -8.63 -6.50
C ASN A 245 14.93 -7.17 -6.06
N PRO A 246 15.44 -6.92 -4.84
CA PRO A 246 15.53 -5.57 -4.29
C PRO A 246 16.51 -4.69 -5.06
N PHE A 247 17.52 -5.27 -5.71
CA PHE A 247 18.50 -4.51 -6.50
C PHE A 247 17.86 -3.85 -7.72
N ILE A 248 16.80 -4.44 -8.28
CA ILE A 248 16.07 -3.82 -9.40
C ILE A 248 15.32 -2.59 -8.90
N SER A 249 14.59 -2.69 -7.79
CA SER A 249 13.91 -1.53 -7.18
C SER A 249 14.89 -0.40 -6.84
N ILE A 250 16.04 -0.74 -6.25
CA ILE A 250 17.09 0.23 -5.88
C ILE A 250 17.67 0.89 -7.13
N ALA A 251 18.04 0.10 -8.14
CA ALA A 251 18.57 0.63 -9.39
C ALA A 251 17.56 1.59 -10.04
N ASN A 252 16.31 1.16 -10.18
CA ASN A 252 15.24 1.97 -10.77
C ASN A 252 14.97 3.25 -9.97
N ALA A 253 15.03 3.19 -8.63
CA ALA A 253 14.91 4.37 -7.77
C ALA A 253 16.02 5.41 -8.00
N ILE A 254 17.25 4.96 -8.24
CA ILE A 254 18.41 5.84 -8.44
C ILE A 254 18.46 6.37 -9.87
N THR A 255 18.16 5.52 -10.87
CA THR A 255 18.38 5.85 -12.28
C THR A 255 17.18 6.54 -12.93
N ARG A 256 15.99 6.50 -12.33
CA ARG A 256 14.83 7.19 -12.90
C ARG A 256 15.11 8.68 -13.04
N GLN A 257 15.03 9.16 -14.28
CA GLN A 257 15.11 10.58 -14.58
C GLN A 257 13.68 11.11 -14.67
N PRO A 258 13.35 12.27 -14.08
CA PRO A 258 12.13 12.96 -14.45
C PRO A 258 12.19 13.27 -15.94
N GLU A 259 11.14 12.95 -16.70
CA GLU A 259 10.99 13.45 -18.06
C GLU A 259 10.99 14.99 -17.98
N ALA A 260 11.80 15.61 -18.84
CA ALA A 260 12.34 16.95 -18.68
C ALA A 260 11.29 18.01 -18.32
N THR A 261 11.66 18.89 -17.38
CA THR A 261 11.01 20.16 -17.10
C THR A 261 10.63 20.86 -18.41
N HIS A 262 9.34 21.07 -18.63
CA HIS A 262 8.82 22.04 -19.58
C HIS A 262 8.38 23.29 -18.84
#